data_AF-A0A2V7ST08-F1
#
_entry.id   AF-A0A2V7ST08-F1
#
_cell.length_a   1.000
_cell.length_b   1.000
_cell.length_c   1.000
_cell.angle_alpha   90.00
_cell.angle_beta   90.00
_cell.angle_gamma   90.00
#
_symmetry.space_group_name_H-M   'P 1'
#
loop_
_entity.id
_entity.type
_entity.pdbx_description
1 polymer ?
#
loop_
_entity_poly.entity_id
_entity_poly.type
_entity_poly.pdbx_seq_one_letter_code
_entity_poly.pdbx_strand_id
1 'polypeptide(L)'
;MLLTLTLVPALHAQAPEPGPGPGPREGFGRGGRPGGPPPFGRAPGFGSGMRGPAGPAADIGSFLLAHTADLKLSDQQVTRLAAITRRAADRRQAAMRAMDSLATRRMRSDSAGRGPGAPPAMRAEAERLRDQRHADLREALGVLTPDQQATAWELGRRF
;
A
#
# COMPACT_ATOMS: atom_id res chain seq x y z
N MET A 1 -19.08 45.90 -8.32
CA MET A 1 -18.00 45.05 -8.84
C MET A 1 -16.91 44.94 -7.78
N LEU A 2 -16.72 43.76 -7.21
CA LEU A 2 -15.64 43.47 -6.26
C LEU A 2 -15.16 42.04 -6.54
N LEU A 3 -13.92 41.96 -7.04
CA LEU A 3 -13.19 40.73 -7.36
C LEU A 3 -12.71 40.05 -6.07
N THR A 4 -12.92 38.75 -5.93
CA THR A 4 -12.23 37.91 -4.94
C THR A 4 -11.22 37.03 -5.65
N LEU A 5 -9.94 37.29 -5.37
CA LEU A 5 -8.77 36.61 -5.90
C LEU A 5 -8.70 35.13 -5.45
N THR A 6 -8.52 34.25 -6.42
CA THR A 6 -8.01 32.89 -6.27
C THR A 6 -6.50 32.92 -5.99
N LEU A 7 -6.07 32.37 -4.86
CA LEU A 7 -4.65 32.15 -4.54
C LEU A 7 -4.22 30.73 -4.96
N VAL A 8 -3.26 30.66 -5.87
CA VAL A 8 -2.63 29.45 -6.41
C VAL A 8 -1.40 29.11 -5.56
N PRO A 9 -1.16 27.84 -5.16
CA PRO A 9 0.10 27.46 -4.53
C PRO A 9 1.22 27.35 -5.58
N ALA A 10 2.25 28.18 -5.44
CA ALA A 10 3.46 28.12 -6.24
C ALA A 10 4.35 26.94 -5.79
N LEU A 11 4.56 25.98 -6.70
CA LEU A 11 5.77 25.16 -6.71
C LEU A 11 6.99 26.08 -6.77
N HIS A 12 7.99 25.85 -5.92
CA HIS A 12 9.36 26.23 -6.20
C HIS A 12 10.28 25.02 -6.03
N ALA A 13 11.00 24.73 -7.10
CA ALA A 13 11.99 23.69 -7.21
C ALA A 13 13.40 24.25 -6.96
N GLN A 14 14.25 23.38 -6.42
CA GLN A 14 15.72 23.30 -6.54
C GLN A 14 16.65 24.43 -6.06
N ALA A 15 17.63 24.00 -5.27
CA ALA A 15 19.05 24.13 -5.63
C ALA A 15 19.84 22.89 -5.15
N PRO A 16 20.65 22.24 -6.00
CA PRO A 16 21.68 21.28 -5.56
C PRO A 16 23.04 21.98 -5.36
N GLU A 17 23.59 21.90 -4.14
CA GLU A 17 24.94 22.38 -3.81
C GLU A 17 26.00 21.30 -4.13
N PRO A 18 27.11 21.63 -4.82
CA PRO A 18 28.21 20.71 -5.11
C PRO A 18 29.43 20.85 -4.16
N GLY A 19 29.83 19.74 -3.52
CA GLY A 19 31.17 19.46 -2.96
C GLY A 19 31.55 20.16 -1.64
N PRO A 20 32.47 19.63 -0.79
CA PRO A 20 33.76 19.04 -1.19
C PRO A 20 34.25 17.77 -0.42
N GLY A 21 35.04 16.92 -1.09
CA GLY A 21 36.24 16.29 -0.52
C GLY A 21 36.15 14.87 0.09
N PRO A 22 37.07 13.95 -0.29
CA PRO A 22 37.27 12.67 0.37
C PRO A 22 38.30 12.79 1.50
N GLY A 23 37.97 12.29 2.69
CA GLY A 23 38.92 12.11 3.79
C GLY A 23 39.08 10.62 4.12
N PRO A 24 40.32 10.10 4.25
CA PRO A 24 40.57 8.78 4.82
C PRO A 24 40.75 8.88 6.34
N ARG A 25 40.38 7.81 7.07
CA ARG A 25 40.98 7.27 8.33
C ARG A 25 39.91 6.51 9.11
N GLU A 26 40.05 5.18 9.17
CA GLU A 26 40.65 4.45 10.30
C GLU A 26 39.77 4.47 11.56
N GLY A 27 39.31 3.30 11.99
CA GLY A 27 38.63 3.15 13.27
C GLY A 27 37.94 1.81 13.43
N PHE A 28 38.71 0.75 13.68
CA PHE A 28 38.21 -0.46 14.33
C PHE A 28 37.68 -0.10 15.72
N GLY A 29 36.40 -0.38 15.99
CA GLY A 29 35.76 -0.10 17.28
C GLY A 29 34.67 -1.13 17.58
N ARG A 30 35.10 -2.26 18.13
CA ARG A 30 34.24 -3.29 18.73
C ARG A 30 33.79 -2.81 20.11
N GLY A 31 32.48 -2.64 20.31
CA GLY A 31 31.89 -2.58 21.66
C GLY A 31 30.81 -1.53 21.85
N GLY A 32 29.63 -1.98 22.30
CA GLY A 32 28.64 -1.10 22.93
C GLY A 32 27.24 -1.21 22.37
N ARG A 33 26.40 -2.08 22.96
CA ARG A 33 24.95 -1.88 22.98
C ARG A 33 24.65 -0.57 23.71
N PRO A 34 23.67 0.21 23.24
CA PRO A 34 22.71 0.84 24.14
C PRO A 34 21.29 0.40 23.79
N GLY A 35 20.50 0.12 24.83
CA GLY A 35 19.11 -0.28 24.72
C GLY A 35 18.29 0.71 23.90
N GLY A 36 17.93 0.30 22.68
CA GLY A 36 16.81 0.91 21.98
C GLY A 36 15.50 0.54 22.68
N PRO A 37 14.50 1.43 22.69
CA PRO A 37 13.16 1.10 23.18
C PRO A 37 12.65 -0.16 22.44
N PRO A 38 11.84 -1.02 23.09
CA PRO A 38 11.31 -2.20 22.42
C PRO A 38 10.57 -1.76 21.15
N PRO A 39 10.60 -2.53 20.05
CA PRO A 39 9.76 -2.28 18.90
C PRO A 39 8.30 -2.52 19.31
N PHE A 40 7.68 -1.53 19.95
CA PHE A 40 6.24 -1.38 19.94
C PHE A 40 5.85 -1.18 18.47
N GLY A 41 5.29 -2.24 17.89
CA GLY A 41 4.97 -2.24 16.47
C GLY A 41 5.11 -3.58 15.76
N ARG A 42 5.34 -4.70 16.47
CA ARG A 42 4.74 -5.97 16.03
C ARG A 42 3.23 -5.87 16.24
N ALA A 43 2.58 -4.97 15.49
CA ALA A 43 1.16 -5.10 15.22
C ALA A 43 0.96 -6.54 14.70
N PRO A 44 -0.11 -7.25 15.12
CA PRO A 44 -0.47 -8.52 14.52
C PRO A 44 -0.41 -8.35 13.01
N GLY A 45 0.50 -9.10 12.39
CA GLY A 45 0.92 -8.85 11.03
C GLY A 45 -0.26 -8.91 10.08
N PHE A 46 -0.58 -7.77 9.48
CA PHE A 46 -1.16 -7.72 8.15
C PHE A 46 -0.09 -7.98 7.05
N GLY A 47 1.13 -8.35 7.43
CA GLY A 47 2.16 -8.78 6.51
C GLY A 47 2.05 -10.28 6.22
N SER A 48 1.73 -10.61 4.98
CA SER A 48 1.90 -11.95 4.37
C SER A 48 1.00 -13.11 4.83
N GLY A 49 0.10 -12.92 5.81
CA GLY A 49 -0.71 -14.03 6.35
C GLY A 49 -2.23 -13.84 6.33
N MET A 50 -2.74 -12.63 6.11
CA MET A 50 -4.19 -12.43 6.04
C MET A 50 -4.72 -12.85 4.66
N ARG A 51 -5.05 -14.13 4.54
CA ARG A 51 -6.21 -14.55 3.76
C ARG A 51 -7.44 -14.07 4.55
N GLY A 52 -7.61 -12.74 4.61
CA GLY A 52 -8.83 -12.13 5.12
C GLY A 52 -10.02 -12.62 4.30
N PRO A 53 -11.23 -12.51 4.84
CA PRO A 53 -12.37 -13.24 4.32
C PRO A 53 -12.95 -12.61 3.06
N ALA A 54 -12.27 -12.86 1.94
CA ALA A 54 -12.84 -13.18 0.64
C ALA A 54 -11.71 -13.37 -0.39
N GLY A 55 -11.01 -14.52 -0.27
CA GLY A 55 -10.12 -15.02 -1.31
C GLY A 55 -8.99 -14.07 -1.75
N PRO A 56 -8.29 -14.39 -2.85
CA PRO A 56 -7.18 -13.57 -3.36
C PRO A 56 -7.58 -12.17 -3.85
N ALA A 57 -8.84 -11.77 -3.71
CA ALA A 57 -9.46 -10.67 -4.45
C ALA A 57 -10.26 -9.66 -3.60
N ALA A 58 -10.51 -9.92 -2.31
CA ALA A 58 -11.25 -8.94 -1.51
C ALA A 58 -10.39 -7.80 -1.00
N ASP A 59 -10.91 -6.60 -1.21
CA ASP A 59 -10.36 -5.37 -0.65
C ASP A 59 -10.77 -5.28 0.84
N ILE A 60 -9.83 -4.91 1.71
CA ILE A 60 -10.13 -4.75 3.15
C ILE A 60 -11.19 -3.68 3.39
N GLY A 61 -11.23 -2.61 2.59
CA GLY A 61 -12.27 -1.59 2.71
C GLY A 61 -13.65 -2.15 2.38
N SER A 62 -13.77 -3.02 1.36
CA SER A 62 -15.03 -3.73 1.08
C SER A 62 -15.46 -4.63 2.24
N PHE A 63 -14.52 -5.33 2.88
CA PHE A 63 -14.81 -6.16 4.05
C PHE A 63 -15.34 -5.32 5.23
N LEU A 64 -14.67 -4.20 5.54
CA LEU A 64 -15.09 -3.29 6.61
C LEU A 64 -16.46 -2.66 6.33
N LEU A 65 -16.72 -2.30 5.07
CA LEU A 65 -18.02 -1.76 4.64
C LEU A 65 -19.15 -2.79 4.73
N ALA A 66 -18.86 -4.08 4.59
CA ALA A 66 -19.85 -5.13 4.77
C ALA A 66 -20.21 -5.37 6.25
N HIS A 67 -19.37 -4.93 7.19
CA HIS A 67 -19.54 -5.13 8.64
C HIS A 67 -19.68 -3.79 9.38
N THR A 68 -20.29 -2.79 8.74
CA THR A 68 -20.45 -1.43 9.30
C THR A 68 -21.22 -1.42 10.61
N ALA A 69 -22.24 -2.27 10.74
CA ALA A 69 -23.05 -2.41 11.95
C ALA A 69 -22.23 -3.00 13.11
N ASP A 70 -21.47 -4.07 12.87
CA ASP A 70 -20.63 -4.72 13.89
C ASP A 70 -19.52 -3.79 14.37
N LEU A 71 -18.94 -3.02 13.45
CA LEU A 71 -17.86 -2.07 13.73
C LEU A 71 -18.35 -0.70 14.23
N LYS A 72 -19.68 -0.47 14.25
CA LYS A 72 -20.29 0.81 14.63
C LYS A 72 -19.63 2.00 13.91
N LEU A 73 -19.43 1.88 12.60
CA LEU A 73 -18.76 2.92 11.81
C LEU A 73 -19.63 4.17 11.72
N SER A 74 -19.03 5.35 11.88
CA SER A 74 -19.72 6.62 11.64
C SER A 74 -19.87 6.89 10.14
N ASP A 75 -20.83 7.72 9.74
CA ASP A 75 -21.04 8.09 8.33
C ASP A 75 -19.79 8.67 7.68
N GLN A 76 -19.01 9.43 8.45
CA GLN A 76 -17.73 9.97 8.01
C GLN A 76 -16.70 8.86 7.74
N GLN A 77 -16.63 7.84 8.61
CA GLN A 77 -15.75 6.69 8.43
C GLN A 77 -16.19 5.85 7.22
N VAL A 78 -17.50 5.60 7.08
CA VAL A 78 -18.08 4.89 5.93
C VAL A 78 -17.74 5.60 4.62
N THR A 79 -17.90 6.93 4.56
CA THR A 79 -17.59 7.72 3.38
C THR A 79 -16.10 7.64 3.01
N ARG A 80 -15.20 7.71 4.01
CA ARG A 80 -13.75 7.58 3.78
C ARG A 80 -13.37 6.18 3.29
N LEU A 81 -13.91 5.13 3.91
CA LEU A 81 -13.67 3.74 3.49
C LEU A 81 -14.19 3.49 2.07
N ALA A 82 -15.38 3.99 1.72
CA ALA A 82 -15.94 3.90 0.38
C ALA A 82 -15.04 4.56 -0.67
N ALA A 83 -14.48 5.73 -0.36
CA ALA A 83 -13.53 6.41 -1.24
C ALA A 83 -12.25 5.59 -1.46
N ILE A 84 -11.70 4.99 -0.41
CA ILE A 84 -10.52 4.12 -0.48
C ILE A 84 -10.81 2.89 -1.35
N THR A 85 -11.92 2.19 -1.08
CA THR A 85 -12.33 1.01 -1.84
C THR A 85 -12.55 1.31 -3.31
N ARG A 86 -13.17 2.44 -3.65
CA ARG A 86 -13.34 2.85 -5.05
C ARG A 86 -12.00 3.05 -5.74
N ARG A 87 -11.07 3.78 -5.09
CA ARG A 87 -9.72 4.02 -5.62
C ARG A 87 -8.93 2.70 -5.79
N ALA A 88 -9.09 1.77 -4.85
CA ALA A 88 -8.47 0.45 -4.91
C ALA A 88 -9.03 -0.39 -6.08
N ALA A 89 -10.34 -0.36 -6.30
CA ALA A 89 -10.99 -1.02 -7.42
C ALA A 89 -10.51 -0.44 -8.77
N ASP A 90 -10.45 0.88 -8.91
CA ASP A 90 -9.99 1.55 -10.12
C ASP A 90 -8.54 1.17 -10.46
N ARG A 91 -7.64 1.18 -9.46
CA ARG A 91 -6.23 0.74 -9.66
C ARG A 91 -6.12 -0.72 -10.02
N ARG A 92 -6.91 -1.59 -9.39
CA ARG A 92 -6.92 -3.02 -9.70
C ARG A 92 -7.33 -3.27 -11.15
N GLN A 93 -8.36 -2.57 -11.63
CA GLN A 93 -8.79 -2.64 -13.03
C GLN A 93 -7.68 -2.17 -13.97
N ALA A 94 -6.98 -1.08 -13.63
CA ALA A 94 -5.84 -0.60 -14.40
C ALA A 94 -4.69 -1.63 -14.44
N ALA A 95 -4.35 -2.24 -13.30
CA ALA A 95 -3.33 -3.29 -13.21
C ALA A 95 -3.71 -4.54 -14.00
N MET A 96 -4.98 -4.95 -13.97
CA MET A 96 -5.49 -6.06 -14.79
C MET A 96 -5.33 -5.77 -16.29
N ARG A 97 -5.66 -4.56 -16.74
CA ARG A 97 -5.47 -4.15 -18.14
C ARG A 97 -3.99 -4.11 -18.53
N ALA A 98 -3.10 -3.68 -17.63
CA ALA A 98 -1.66 -3.68 -17.86
C ALA A 98 -1.11 -5.11 -17.98
N MET A 99 -1.54 -6.02 -17.10
CA MET A 99 -1.18 -7.44 -17.16
C MET A 99 -1.70 -8.11 -18.43
N ASP A 100 -2.94 -7.86 -18.82
CA ASP A 100 -3.54 -8.37 -20.07
C ASP A 100 -2.77 -7.89 -21.32
N SER A 101 -2.39 -6.61 -21.33
CA SER A 101 -1.54 -6.04 -22.39
C SER A 101 -0.17 -6.72 -22.47
N LEU A 102 0.45 -7.00 -21.32
CA LEU A 102 1.73 -7.71 -21.24
C LEU A 102 1.60 -9.18 -21.68
N ALA A 103 0.50 -9.84 -21.31
CA ALA A 103 0.20 -11.21 -21.71
C ALA A 103 0.00 -11.32 -23.22
N THR A 104 -0.77 -10.39 -23.80
CA THR A 104 -1.00 -10.30 -25.24
C THR A 104 0.30 -10.03 -26.00
N ARG A 105 1.17 -9.15 -25.48
CA ARG A 105 2.50 -8.89 -26.06
C ARG A 105 3.37 -10.15 -26.02
N ARG A 106 3.36 -10.89 -24.92
CA ARG A 106 4.10 -12.16 -24.80
C ARG A 106 3.64 -13.17 -25.84
N MET A 107 2.33 -13.35 -26.01
CA MET A 107 1.77 -14.27 -27.00
C MET A 107 2.16 -13.92 -28.44
N ARG A 108 2.30 -12.63 -28.77
CA ARG A 108 2.76 -12.18 -30.10
C ARG A 108 4.27 -12.28 -30.30
N SER A 109 5.07 -12.29 -29.23
CA SER A 109 6.55 -12.30 -29.31
C SER A 109 7.20 -13.66 -29.07
N ASP A 110 6.56 -14.60 -28.37
CA ASP A 110 7.12 -15.94 -28.10
C ASP A 110 6.69 -16.96 -29.18
N SER A 111 7.47 -17.09 -30.25
CA SER A 111 7.57 -18.34 -31.05
C SER A 111 8.96 -18.97 -31.01
N ALA A 112 9.91 -18.39 -30.25
CA ALA A 112 11.27 -18.88 -30.15
C ALA A 112 11.79 -18.79 -28.70
N GLY A 113 11.56 -19.86 -27.93
CA GLY A 113 12.32 -20.20 -26.73
C GLY A 113 12.18 -19.27 -25.52
N ARG A 114 11.27 -19.60 -24.58
CA ARG A 114 11.37 -19.12 -23.20
C ARG A 114 11.01 -20.20 -22.18
N GLY A 115 11.89 -20.34 -21.18
CA GLY A 115 11.75 -21.24 -20.04
C GLY A 115 10.65 -20.86 -19.05
N PRO A 116 10.43 -21.68 -18.01
CA PRO A 116 9.32 -21.56 -17.08
C PRO A 116 9.49 -20.34 -16.16
N GLY A 117 8.66 -19.31 -16.34
CA GLY A 117 8.66 -18.14 -15.45
C GLY A 117 7.74 -17.00 -15.88
N ALA A 118 7.22 -16.27 -14.89
CA ALA A 118 6.56 -14.98 -15.11
C ALA A 118 7.60 -13.95 -15.60
N PRO A 119 7.29 -13.14 -16.63
CA PRO A 119 8.20 -12.11 -17.13
C PRO A 119 8.56 -11.10 -16.03
N PRO A 120 9.78 -10.50 -16.05
CA PRO A 120 10.18 -9.50 -15.06
C PRO A 120 9.20 -8.33 -14.96
N ALA A 121 8.62 -7.90 -16.09
CA ALA A 121 7.59 -6.85 -16.11
C ALA A 121 6.32 -7.25 -15.34
N MET A 122 5.89 -8.51 -15.45
CA MET A 122 4.72 -9.02 -14.72
C MET A 122 5.01 -9.15 -13.22
N ARG A 123 6.24 -9.53 -12.84
CA ARG A 123 6.67 -9.54 -11.42
C ARG A 123 6.68 -8.15 -10.83
N ALA A 124 7.24 -7.17 -11.56
CA ALA A 124 7.26 -5.77 -11.12
C ALA A 124 5.85 -5.21 -10.93
N GLU A 125 4.93 -5.52 -11.83
CA GLU A 125 3.52 -5.10 -11.70
C GLU A 125 2.81 -5.79 -10.52
N ALA A 126 3.09 -7.07 -10.28
CA ALA A 126 2.57 -7.79 -9.14
C ALA A 126 3.07 -7.22 -7.80
N GLU A 127 4.35 -6.81 -7.74
CA GLU A 127 4.94 -6.18 -6.55
C GLU A 127 4.27 -4.82 -6.27
N ARG A 128 4.11 -3.98 -7.31
CA ARG A 128 3.37 -2.71 -7.20
C ARG A 128 1.95 -2.91 -6.67
N LEU A 129 1.26 -3.94 -7.13
CA LEU A 129 -0.09 -4.26 -6.64
C LEU A 129 -0.10 -4.73 -5.18
N ARG A 130 0.97 -5.39 -4.71
CA ARG A 130 1.12 -5.74 -3.28
C ARG A 130 1.37 -4.49 -2.44
N ASP A 131 2.27 -3.62 -2.87
CA ASP A 131 2.58 -2.37 -2.17
C ASP A 131 1.36 -1.47 -2.06
N GLN A 132 0.59 -1.34 -3.15
CA GLN A 132 -0.65 -0.57 -3.16
C GLN A 132 -1.69 -1.17 -2.20
N ARG A 133 -1.85 -2.50 -2.17
CA ARG A 133 -2.75 -3.15 -1.20
C ARG A 133 -2.32 -2.90 0.24
N HIS A 134 -1.03 -2.92 0.53
CA HIS A 134 -0.52 -2.59 1.86
C HIS A 134 -0.76 -1.12 2.23
N ALA A 135 -0.63 -0.20 1.27
CA ALA A 135 -0.93 1.21 1.48
C ALA A 135 -2.42 1.45 1.76
N ASP A 136 -3.31 0.86 0.96
CA ASP A 136 -4.77 0.97 1.12
C ASP A 136 -5.23 0.40 2.45
N LEU A 137 -4.65 -0.73 2.86
CA LEU A 137 -4.89 -1.30 4.16
C LEU A 137 -4.48 -0.36 5.28
N ARG A 138 -3.28 0.24 5.20
CA ARG A 138 -2.81 1.20 6.21
C ARG A 138 -3.75 2.41 6.29
N GLU A 139 -4.23 2.89 5.15
CA GLU A 139 -5.19 3.99 5.06
C GLU A 139 -6.52 3.60 5.71
N ALA A 140 -7.07 2.42 5.39
CA ALA A 140 -8.31 1.91 5.94
C ALA A 140 -8.23 1.72 7.47
N LEU A 141 -7.14 1.16 7.99
CA LEU A 141 -6.94 1.03 9.45
C LEU A 141 -6.81 2.38 10.14
N GLY A 142 -6.22 3.37 9.47
CA GLY A 142 -6.13 4.74 9.97
C GLY A 142 -7.48 5.45 10.11
N VAL A 143 -8.53 4.97 9.44
CA VAL A 143 -9.91 5.46 9.61
C VAL A 143 -10.58 4.90 10.87
N LEU A 144 -10.15 3.72 11.32
CA LEU A 144 -10.75 3.00 12.44
C LEU A 144 -10.12 3.40 13.79
N THR A 145 -10.93 3.41 14.84
CA THR A 145 -10.41 3.51 16.22
C THR A 145 -9.70 2.20 16.62
N PRO A 146 -8.85 2.20 17.67
CA PRO A 146 -8.19 0.98 18.14
C PRO A 146 -9.17 -0.16 18.49
N ASP A 147 -10.30 0.16 19.13
CA ASP A 147 -11.32 -0.84 19.47
C ASP A 147 -11.98 -1.42 18.22
N GLN A 148 -12.30 -0.57 17.23
CA GLN A 148 -12.84 -1.02 15.95
C GLN A 148 -11.84 -1.89 15.19
N GLN A 149 -10.53 -1.61 15.29
CA GLN A 149 -9.50 -2.47 14.72
C GLN A 149 -9.51 -3.84 15.41
N ALA A 150 -9.57 -3.89 16.74
CA ALA A 150 -9.69 -5.15 17.49
C ALA A 150 -10.93 -5.96 17.05
N THR A 151 -12.10 -5.32 16.93
CA THR A 151 -13.31 -5.98 16.42
C THR A 151 -13.14 -6.46 14.98
N ALA A 152 -12.54 -5.66 14.09
CA ALA A 152 -12.27 -6.07 12.72
C ALA A 152 -11.35 -7.30 12.66
N TRP A 153 -10.39 -7.40 13.58
CA TRP A 153 -9.53 -8.57 13.71
C TRP A 153 -10.27 -9.81 14.18
N GLU A 154 -11.21 -9.65 15.11
CA GLU A 154 -12.06 -10.77 15.57
C GLU A 154 -12.97 -11.26 14.45
N LEU A 155 -13.60 -10.35 13.72
CA LEU A 155 -14.41 -10.69 12.55
C LEU A 155 -13.57 -11.41 11.50
N GLY A 156 -12.36 -10.91 11.21
CA GLY A 156 -11.45 -11.52 10.24
C GLY A 156 -10.92 -12.91 10.62
N ARG A 157 -11.00 -13.33 11.89
CA ARG A 157 -10.63 -14.69 12.34
C ARG A 157 -11.76 -15.70 12.23
N ARG A 158 -13.01 -15.25 12.10
CA ARG A 158 -14.20 -16.13 12.07
C ARG A 158 -14.44 -16.77 10.69
N PHE A 159 -13.65 -16.38 9.70
CA PHE A 159 -13.82 -16.70 8.28
C PHE A 159 -12.45 -17.04 7.67
#